data_AF-X1HW19-F1
#
_entry.id   AF-X1HW19-F1
#
_cell.length_a   1.000
_cell.length_b   1.000
_cell.length_c   1.000
_cell.angle_alpha   90.00
_cell.angle_beta   90.00
_cell.angle_gamma   90.00
#
_symmetry.space_group_name_H-M   'P 1'
#
loop_
_entity.id
_entity.type
_entity.pdbx_description
1 polymer ?
#
loop_
_entity_poly.entity_id
_entity_poly.type
_entity_poly.pdbx_seq_one_letter_code
_entity_poly.pdbx_strand_id
1 'polypeptide(L)' 'MAQEMIDYIQNEIPVGKYLSDQLVPLMGYVRKPSSIKVSEITSHTRTNLELIKLFTNREYKISKHDNYHIITFQ' A
#
# COMPACT_ATOMS: atom_id res chain seq x y z
N MET A 1 17.00 -13.67 -0.28
CA MET A 1 17.62 -12.86 -1.35
C MET A 1 17.24 -13.33 -2.76
N ALA A 2 17.79 -14.44 -3.29
CA ALA A 2 17.47 -14.84 -4.67
C ALA A 2 16.00 -15.27 -4.87
N GLN A 3 15.43 -16.00 -3.91
CA GLN A 3 14.05 -16.49 -4.00
C GLN A 3 13.02 -15.35 -3.90
N GLU A 4 13.20 -14.42 -2.97
CA GLU A 4 12.32 -13.24 -2.83
C GLU A 4 12.30 -12.40 -4.11
N MET A 5 13.45 -12.29 -4.79
CA MET A 5 13.58 -11.55 -6.04
C MET A 5 12.83 -12.23 -7.20
N ILE A 6 12.81 -13.57 -7.23
CA ILE A 6 12.03 -14.34 -8.20
C ILE A 6 10.53 -14.18 -7.94
N ASP A 7 10.11 -14.24 -6.67
CA ASP A 7 8.70 -14.06 -6.28
C ASP A 7 8.19 -12.66 -6.64
N TYR A 8 9.05 -11.64 -6.58
CA TYR A 8 8.75 -10.28 -7.03
C TYR A 8 8.48 -10.19 -8.53
N ILE A 9 9.35 -10.81 -9.33
CA ILE A 9 9.27 -10.79 -10.79
C ILE A 9 8.04 -11.57 -11.27
N GLN A 10 7.75 -12.71 -10.63
CA GLN A 10 6.66 -13.60 -11.04
C GLN A 10 5.26 -13.04 -10.77
N ASN A 11 5.09 -12.18 -9.77
CA ASN A 11 3.75 -11.70 -9.38
C ASN A 11 3.36 -10.35 -10.00
N GLU A 12 4.19 -9.72 -10.85
CA GLU A 12 3.95 -8.37 -11.41
C GLU A 12 3.56 -7.33 -10.32
N ILE A 13 4.13 -7.46 -9.11
CA ILE A 13 3.81 -6.59 -7.98
C ILE A 13 4.87 -5.49 -7.91
N PRO A 14 4.54 -4.24 -8.29
CA PRO A 14 5.52 -3.16 -8.43
C PRO A 14 6.07 -2.64 -7.11
N VAL A 15 5.49 -3.03 -5.97
CA VAL A 15 5.85 -2.48 -4.65
C VAL A 15 6.03 -3.63 -3.67
N GLY A 16 7.22 -3.67 -3.07
CA GLY A 16 7.55 -4.65 -2.05
C GLY A 16 6.67 -4.59 -0.82
N LYS A 17 6.50 -5.75 -0.15
CA LYS A 17 5.80 -5.90 1.14
C LYS A 17 6.12 -4.78 2.13
N TYR A 18 7.38 -4.33 2.13
CA TYR A 18 7.90 -3.30 3.03
C TYR A 18 7.91 -1.89 2.43
N LEU A 19 7.86 -1.77 1.11
CA LEU A 19 7.92 -0.46 0.44
C LEU A 19 6.57 0.27 0.56
N SER A 20 5.46 -0.46 0.65
CA SER A 20 4.14 0.12 0.92
C SER A 20 4.10 0.89 2.24
N ASP A 21 4.75 0.37 3.29
CA ASP A 21 4.78 0.99 4.61
C ASP A 21 5.37 2.41 4.58
N GLN A 22 6.32 2.67 3.67
CA GLN A 22 6.99 3.96 3.52
C GLN A 22 6.25 4.91 2.57
N LEU A 23 5.60 4.38 1.53
CA LEU A 23 4.90 5.19 0.53
C LEU A 23 3.51 5.66 0.99
N VAL A 24 2.83 4.84 1.81
CA VAL A 24 1.48 5.12 2.31
C VAL A 24 1.38 6.47 3.05
N PRO A 25 2.28 6.81 4.01
CA PRO A 25 2.31 8.13 4.63
C PRO A 25 2.42 9.27 3.61
N LEU A 26 3.35 9.17 2.65
CA LEU A 26 3.57 10.20 1.65
C LEU A 26 2.33 10.41 0.77
N MET A 27 1.69 9.32 0.34
CA MET A 27 0.46 9.36 -0.46
C MET A 27 -0.71 9.98 0.30
N GLY A 28 -0.80 9.74 1.61
CA GLY A 28 -1.82 10.30 2.49
C GLY A 28 -1.87 11.83 2.47
N TYR A 29 -0.71 12.49 2.41
CA TYR A 29 -0.60 13.95 2.39
C TYR A 29 -0.85 14.59 1.01
N VAL A 30 -0.85 13.80 -0.08
CA VAL A 30 -1.08 14.33 -1.43
C VAL A 30 -2.56 14.59 -1.65
N ARG A 31 -3.00 15.84 -1.79
CA ARG A 31 -4.43 16.22 -1.91
C ARG A 31 -5.20 15.63 -3.10
N LYS A 32 -4.53 15.00 -4.06
CA LYS A 32 -5.16 14.39 -5.24
C LYS A 32 -5.44 12.91 -5.00
N PRO A 33 -6.53 12.36 -5.56
CA PRO A 33 -6.78 10.93 -5.53
C PRO A 33 -5.56 10.15 -6.03
N SER A 34 -5.16 9.13 -5.27
CA SER A 34 -3.99 8.33 -5.58
C SER A 34 -4.24 6.88 -5.21
N SER A 35 -3.60 5.97 -5.92
CA SER A 35 -3.72 4.54 -5.68
C SER A 35 -2.38 3.83 -5.81
N ILE A 36 -2.21 2.77 -5.03
CA ILE A 36 -1.01 1.93 -5.02
C ILE A 36 -1.41 0.46 -4.94
N LYS A 37 -0.77 -0.36 -5.78
CA LYS A 37 -0.90 -1.83 -5.77
C LYS A 37 0.18 -2.40 -4.84
N VAL A 38 -0.22 -3.26 -3.92
CA VAL A 38 0.66 -3.90 -2.93
C VAL A 38 0.35 -5.40 -2.86
N SER A 39 1.36 -6.25 -2.61
CA SER A 39 1.14 -7.70 -2.48
C SER A 39 0.25 -8.04 -1.31
N GLU A 40 0.54 -7.43 -0.16
CA GLU A 40 -0.15 -7.68 1.09
C GLU A 40 -0.30 -6.39 1.90
N ILE A 41 -1.28 -6.38 2.80
CA ILE A 41 -1.45 -5.33 3.78
C ILE A 41 -0.82 -5.80 5.08
N THR A 42 0.38 -5.29 5.38
CA THR A 42 1.06 -5.57 6.65
C THR A 42 0.33 -4.90 7.82
N SER A 43 0.63 -5.33 9.05
CA SER A 43 0.14 -4.65 10.26
C SER A 43 0.57 -3.18 10.28
N HIS A 44 1.81 -2.87 9.89
CA HIS A 44 2.34 -1.52 9.82
C HIS A 44 1.61 -0.67 8.78
N THR A 45 1.37 -1.20 7.57
CA THR A 45 0.57 -0.51 6.55
C THR A 45 -0.81 -0.16 7.11
N ARG A 46 -1.47 -1.10 7.80
CA ARG A 46 -2.79 -0.86 8.40
C ARG A 46 -2.75 0.23 9.47
N THR A 47 -1.80 0.19 10.40
CA THR A 47 -1.65 1.23 11.41
C THR A 47 -1.38 2.60 10.78
N ASN A 48 -0.51 2.66 9.76
CA ASN A 48 -0.22 3.90 9.05
C ASN A 48 -1.47 4.47 8.37
N LEU A 49 -2.31 3.63 7.75
CA LEU A 49 -3.56 4.07 7.12
C LEU A 49 -4.53 4.70 8.14
N GLU A 50 -4.69 4.10 9.32
CA GLU A 50 -5.51 4.67 10.40
C GLU A 50 -4.96 5.99 10.91
N LEU A 51 -3.64 6.08 11.12
CA LEU A 51 -3.01 7.33 11.55
C LEU A 51 -3.20 8.44 10.50
N ILE A 52 -2.98 8.14 9.22
CA ILE A 52 -3.18 9.11 8.13
C ILE A 52 -4.61 9.60 8.11
N LYS A 53 -5.59 8.70 8.24
CA LYS A 53 -7.01 9.07 8.31
C LYS A 53 -7.27 10.06 9.46
N LEU A 54 -6.71 9.80 10.65
CA LEU A 54 -6.82 10.69 11.80
C LEU A 54 -6.12 12.05 11.60
N PHE A 55 -4.92 12.07 11.03
CA PHE A 55 -4.13 13.30 10.86
C PHE A 55 -4.58 14.17 9.68
N THR A 56 -5.13 13.57 8.63
CA THR A 56 -5.43 14.26 7.37
C THR A 56 -6.93 14.34 7.07
N ASN A 57 -7.77 13.71 7.90
CA ASN A 57 -9.22 13.56 7.71
C ASN A 57 -9.57 13.00 6.31
N ARG A 58 -8.68 12.15 5.79
CA ARG A 58 -8.75 11.62 4.43
C ARG A 58 -9.15 10.15 4.47
N GLU A 59 -10.16 9.82 3.67
CA GLU A 59 -10.64 8.45 3.58
C GLU A 59 -9.78 7.61 2.63
N TYR A 60 -9.67 6.33 2.94
CA TYR A 60 -8.98 5.36 2.11
C TYR A 60 -9.86 4.12 1.91
N LYS A 61 -9.63 3.43 0.79
CA LYS A 61 -10.29 2.16 0.46
C LYS A 61 -9.24 1.11 0.11
N ILE A 62 -9.43 -0.10 0.61
CA ILE A 62 -8.64 -1.27 0.22
C ILE A 62 -9.51 -2.18 -0.64
N SER A 63 -9.07 -2.45 -1.87
CA SER A 63 -9.69 -3.44 -2.76
C SER A 63 -8.82 -4.68 -2.81
N LYS A 64 -9.36 -5.83 -2.39
CA LYS A 64 -8.66 -7.11 -2.40
C LYS A 64 -8.84 -7.82 -3.73
N HIS A 65 -7.76 -8.36 -4.28
CA HIS A 65 -7.72 -9.23 -5.45
C HIS A 65 -7.01 -10.54 -5.07
N ASP A 66 -6.94 -11.50 -6.00
CA ASP A 66 -6.44 -12.85 -5.72
C ASP A 66 -5.00 -12.84 -5.18
N ASN A 67 -4.11 -12.04 -5.77
CA ASN A 67 -2.67 -12.00 -5.44
C ASN A 67 -2.17 -10.63 -4.95
N TYR A 68 -3.05 -9.62 -4.85
CA TYR A 68 -2.65 -8.27 -4.47
C TYR A 68 -3.82 -7.47 -3.87
N HIS A 69 -3.49 -6.30 -3.35
CA HIS A 69 -4.43 -5.32 -2.82
C HIS A 69 -4.18 -3.97 -3.50
N ILE A 70 -5.24 -3.17 -3.68
CA ILE A 70 -5.14 -1.78 -4.13
C ILE A 70 -5.60 -0.89 -2.98
N ILE A 71 -4.72 0.00 -2.53
CA ILE A 71 -5.04 1.05 -1.59
C ILE A 71 -5.33 2.31 -2.40
N THR A 72 -6.49 2.93 -2.20
CA THR A 72 -6.89 4.17 -2.85
C THR A 72 -7.20 5.23 -1.80
N PHE A 73 -6.55 6.39 -1.89
CA PHE A 73 -6.90 7.56 -1.09
C PHE A 73 -7.84 8.47 -1.88
N GLN A 74 -8.90 8.93 -1.22
CA GLN A 74 -9.87 9.88 -1.80
C GLN A 74 -9.45 11.31 -1.44
#